data_AF-A0A3M1XPI0-F1
#
_entry.id   AF-A0A3M1XPI0-F1
#
_cell.length_a   1.000
_cell.length_b   1.000
_cell.length_c   1.000
_cell.angle_alpha   90.00
_cell.angle_beta   90.00
_cell.angle_gamma   90.00
#
_symmetry.space_group_name_H-M   'P 1'
#
loop_
_entity.id
_entity.type
_entity.pdbx_description
1 polymer ?
#
loop_
_entity_poly.entity_id
_entity_poly.type
_entity_poly.pdbx_seq_one_letter_code
_entity_poly.pdbx_strand_id
1 'polypeptide(L)' 'MIKKAREFLHGVMVEMKKVTWPDRDQLINSTIVVFVVSALFTIYIFLVDSIVSRIVKIFYQ' A
#
# COMPACT_ATOMS: atom_id res chain seq x y z
N MET A 1 10.82 26.64 -25.75
CA MET A 1 10.58 25.36 -25.04
C MET A 1 10.11 25.58 -23.61
N ILE A 2 10.80 26.42 -22.81
CA ILE A 2 10.43 26.73 -21.40
C ILE A 2 8.99 27.28 -21.26
N LYS A 3 8.53 28.12 -22.19
CA LYS A 3 7.16 28.68 -22.17
C LYS A 3 6.06 27.61 -22.29
N LYS A 4 6.23 26.64 -23.20
CA LYS A 4 5.32 25.49 -23.38
C LYS A 4 5.29 24.58 -22.16
N ALA A 5 6.45 24.33 -21.53
CA ALA A 5 6.52 23.54 -20.30
C ALA A 5 5.78 24.22 -19.14
N ARG A 6 5.88 25.55 -19.02
CA ARG A 6 5.15 26.33 -18.01
C ARG A 6 3.63 26.28 -18.22
N GLU A 7 3.17 26.40 -19.46
CA GLU A 7 1.74 26.26 -19.81
C GLU A 7 1.23 24.84 -19.52
N PHE A 8 2.02 23.80 -19.83
CA PHE A 8 1.67 22.41 -19.53
C PHE A 8 1.55 22.15 -18.02
N LEU A 9 2.53 22.59 -17.22
CA LEU A 9 2.47 22.47 -15.76
C LEU A 9 1.29 23.24 -15.16
N HIS A 10 0.95 24.39 -15.73
CA HIS A 10 -0.23 25.14 -15.33
C HIS A 10 -1.52 24.37 -15.62
N GLY A 11 -1.63 23.75 -16.80
CA GLY A 11 -2.75 22.86 -17.16
C GLY A 11 -2.89 21.68 -16.20
N VAL A 12 -1.79 20.96 -15.91
CA VAL A 12 -1.77 19.84 -14.95
C VAL A 12 -2.20 20.28 -13.56
N MET A 13 -1.75 21.44 -13.09
CA MET A 13 -2.13 21.98 -11.79
C MET A 13 -3.62 22.33 -11.73
N VAL A 14 -4.21 22.82 -12.83
CA VAL A 14 -5.64 23.11 -12.93
C VAL A 14 -6.47 21.83 -12.91
N GLU A 15 -6.02 20.76 -13.58
CA GLU A 15 -6.71 19.46 -13.54
C GLU A 15 -6.56 18.75 -12.19
N MET A 16 -5.39 18.83 -11.55
CA MET A 16 -5.16 18.32 -10.20
C MET A 16 -6.10 18.94 -9.16
N LYS A 17 -6.53 20.20 -9.35
CA LYS A 17 -7.53 20.85 -8.50
C LYS A 17 -8.96 20.33 -8.71
N LYS A 18 -9.24 19.68 -9.84
CA LYS A 18 -10.54 19.04 -10.11
C LYS A 18 -10.63 17.63 -9.52
N VAL A 19 -9.50 17.08 -9.06
CA VAL A 19 -9.47 15.78 -8.39
C VAL A 19 -10.08 15.94 -6.99
N THR A 20 -11.15 15.20 -6.74
CA THR A 20 -11.72 15.03 -5.40
C THR A 20 -10.81 14.11 -4.59
N TRP A 21 -9.97 14.73 -3.77
CA TRP A 21 -9.16 14.01 -2.78
C TRP A 21 -10.05 13.53 -1.62
N PRO A 22 -9.78 12.34 -1.07
CA PRO A 22 -10.51 11.83 0.08
C PRO A 22 -10.29 12.73 1.29
N ASP A 23 -11.30 12.80 2.15
CA ASP A 23 -11.18 13.48 3.43
C ASP A 23 -10.14 12.77 4.33
N ARG A 24 -9.53 13.51 5.27
CA ARG A 24 -8.51 13.00 6.18
C ARG A 24 -8.99 11.76 6.93
N ASP A 25 -10.26 11.73 7.32
CA ASP A 25 -10.84 10.62 8.06
C ASP A 25 -10.97 9.36 7.19
N GLN A 26 -11.33 9.52 5.91
CA GLN A 26 -11.41 8.41 4.95
C GLN A 26 -10.04 7.83 4.66
N LEU A 27 -9.02 8.68 4.58
CA LEU A 27 -7.64 8.25 4.37
C LEU A 27 -7.15 7.42 5.57
N ILE A 28 -7.36 7.90 6.79
CA ILE A 28 -6.97 7.21 8.02
C ILE A 28 -7.69 5.86 8.14
N ASN A 29 -9.01 5.82 7.92
CA ASN A 29 -9.77 4.58 7.95
C ASN A 29 -9.26 3.56 6.92
N SER A 30 -8.99 4.00 5.70
CA SER A 30 -8.45 3.13 4.65
C SER A 30 -7.07 2.58 5.03
N THR A 31 -6.20 3.41 5.60
CA THR A 31 -4.88 2.97 6.08
C THR A 31 -5.00 1.96 7.23
N ILE A 32 -5.90 2.19 8.19
CA ILE A 32 -6.12 1.26 9.32
C ILE A 32 -6.56 -0.11 8.81
N VAL A 33 -7.52 -0.16 7.88
CA VAL A 33 -7.99 -1.42 7.29
C VAL A 33 -6.84 -2.17 6.63
N VAL A 34 -6.03 -1.49 5.82
CA VAL A 34 -4.84 -2.09 5.18
C VAL A 34 -3.85 -2.62 6.22
N PHE A 35 -3.63 -1.86 7.29
CA PHE A 35 -2.71 -2.26 8.37
C PHE A 35 -3.18 -3.53 9.08
N VAL A 36 -4.48 -3.63 9.38
CA VAL A 36 -5.08 -4.82 10.01
C VAL A 36 -4.94 -6.04 9.10
N VAL A 37 -5.28 -5.89 7.82
CA VAL A 37 -5.19 -6.99 6.84
C VAL A 37 -3.73 -7.45 6.67
N SER A 38 -2.79 -6.51 6.58
CA SER A 38 -1.36 -6.81 6.49
C SER A 38 -0.83 -7.55 7.73
N ALA A 39 -1.27 -7.14 8.93
CA ALA A 39 -0.92 -7.81 10.18
C ALA A 39 -1.44 -9.25 10.23
N LEU A 40 -2.68 -9.48 9.77
CA LEU A 40 -3.25 -10.83 9.67
C LEU A 40 -2.44 -11.73 8.72
N PHE A 41 -2.07 -11.21 7.54
CA PHE A 41 -1.21 -11.95 6.61
C PHE A 41 0.17 -12.24 7.19
N THR A 42 0.76 -11.29 7.90
CA THR A 42 2.05 -11.47 8.57
C THR A 42 2.01 -12.64 9.55
N ILE A 43 0.98 -12.68 10.40
CA ILE A 43 0.80 -13.78 11.38
C ILE A 43 0.57 -15.11 10.65
N TYR A 44 -0.26 -15.12 9.60
CA TYR A 44 -0.54 -16.32 8.82
C TYR A 44 0.72 -16.89 8.17
N ILE A 45 1.49 -16.07 7.45
CA ILE A 45 2.73 -16.49 6.79
C ILE A 45 3.73 -16.99 7.84
N PHE A 46 3.90 -16.26 8.94
CA PHE A 46 4.80 -16.68 10.03
C PHE A 46 4.43 -18.06 10.59
N LEU A 47 3.13 -18.34 10.77
CA LEU A 47 2.65 -19.63 11.25
C LEU A 47 2.95 -20.74 10.24
N VAL A 48 2.64 -20.50 8.96
CA VAL A 48 2.88 -21.46 7.88
C VAL A 48 4.36 -21.77 7.75
N ASP A 49 5.21 -20.75 7.71
CA ASP A 49 6.67 -20.90 7.60
C ASP A 49 7.23 -21.69 8.78
N SER A 50 6.72 -21.43 10.00
CA SER A 50 7.13 -22.15 11.21
C SER A 50 6.74 -23.63 11.15
N ILE A 51 5.53 -23.94 10.68
CA ILE A 51 5.05 -25.32 10.52
C ILE A 51 5.87 -26.04 9.45
N VAL A 52 6.01 -25.45 8.27
CA VAL A 52 6.76 -26.03 7.16
C VAL A 52 8.22 -26.26 7.54
N SER A 53 8.87 -25.27 8.16
CA SER A 53 10.27 -25.39 8.61
C SER A 53 10.44 -26.52 9.63
N ARG A 54 9.48 -26.69 10.55
CA ARG A 54 9.52 -27.78 11.53
C ARG A 54 9.31 -29.14 10.87
N ILE A 55 8.39 -29.25 9.91
CA ILE A 55 8.16 -30.49 9.15
C ILE A 55 9.43 -30.86 8.36
N VAL A 56 9.99 -29.92 7.59
CA VAL A 56 11.21 -30.16 6.81
C VAL A 56 12.36 -30.58 7.71
N LYS A 57 12.52 -29.96 8.88
CA LYS A 57 13.55 -30.33 9.84
C LYS A 57 13.38 -31.76 10.38
N ILE A 58 12.15 -32.22 10.57
CA ILE A 58 11.87 -33.61 10.98
C ILE A 58 12.20 -34.59 9.84
N PHE A 59 11.93 -34.24 8.58
CA PHE A 59 12.20 -35.11 7.43
C PHE A 59 13.68 -35.18 7.03
N TYR A 60 14.44 -34.10 7.23
CA TYR A 60 15.85 -34.03 6.85
C TYR A 60 16.80 -34.48 7.98
N GLN A 61 16.27 -34.72 9.18
CA GLN A 61 16.97 -35.31 10.31
C GLN A 61 16.82 -36.82 10.29
#